data_AF-A0A920SC99-F1
#
_entry.id   AF-A0A920SC99-F1
#
_cell.length_a   1.000
_cell.length_b   1.000
_cell.length_c   1.000
_cell.angle_alpha   90.00
_cell.angle_beta   90.00
_cell.angle_gamma   90.00
#
_symmetry.space_group_name_H-M   'P 1'
#
loop_
_entity.id
_entity.type
_entity.pdbx_description
1 polymer ?
#
loop_
_entity_poly.entity_id
_entity_poly.type
_entity_poly.pdbx_seq_one_letter_code
_entity_poly.pdbx_strand_id
1 'polypeptide(L)'
;MAVVTSGLVESVLTDDFIAMLADEDVQEAVLNAVHEAGIGEVGAEVGTLFAGLAEFRVNAIKKQVLEVADQAGSGVTSIFIVMGLFSIMVGVLLIFLIFVMLAAARRSEMGMARAVGAKQRHLVQMFIFEGTAYSLVSGAVGVGLGLGASSIIVFMANRIFQSGGTGAPESFTMFIHFDPRSAVVAYCLGMVITLATVAISAYRVSRLNIVAAVRGLPAPVEQSQIPYNKRLLAPCEALVRPALLFGLACWLWLEWISVKDLVY
;
A
#
# COMPACT_ATOMS: atom_id res chain seq x y z
N MET A 1 39.64 -12.95 8.76
CA MET A 1 40.92 -13.54 9.21
C MET A 1 40.73 -14.77 10.09
N ALA A 2 40.06 -14.70 11.25
CA ALA A 2 39.89 -15.86 12.15
C ALA A 2 39.19 -17.08 11.52
N VAL A 3 38.16 -16.84 10.69
CA VAL A 3 37.40 -17.89 9.97
C VAL A 3 38.26 -18.57 8.88
N VAL A 4 39.17 -17.82 8.26
CA VAL A 4 40.09 -18.34 7.23
C VAL A 4 41.13 -19.26 7.87
N THR A 5 41.62 -18.90 9.06
CA THR A 5 42.61 -19.71 9.79
C THR A 5 42.00 -21.00 10.33
N SER A 6 40.75 -20.98 10.79
CA SER A 6 40.05 -22.21 11.20
C SER A 6 39.68 -23.11 10.01
N GLY A 7 39.25 -22.53 8.89
CA GLY A 7 38.85 -23.29 7.69
C GLY A 7 40.01 -24.03 7.01
N LEU A 8 41.21 -23.43 7.01
CA LEU A 8 42.41 -24.08 6.45
C LEU A 8 42.96 -25.22 7.33
N VAL A 9 42.63 -25.22 8.63
CA VAL A 9 43.14 -26.21 9.60
C VAL A 9 42.24 -27.44 9.67
N GLU A 10 40.93 -27.29 9.47
CA GLU A 10 39.98 -28.35 9.81
C GLU A 10 39.57 -29.25 8.63
N SER A 11 40.07 -29.02 7.41
CA SER A 11 39.72 -29.78 6.18
C SER A 11 38.21 -29.85 5.85
N VAL A 12 37.38 -29.13 6.61
CA VAL A 12 35.94 -28.99 6.41
C VAL A 12 35.68 -27.60 5.82
N LEU A 13 35.28 -27.57 4.56
CA LEU A 13 34.91 -26.35 3.84
C LEU A 13 33.52 -25.90 4.32
N THR A 14 33.46 -24.96 5.27
CA THR A 14 32.20 -24.32 5.70
C THR A 14 31.69 -23.35 4.62
N ASP A 15 30.37 -23.26 4.40
CA ASP A 15 29.75 -22.38 3.39
C ASP A 15 30.18 -20.91 3.51
N ASP A 16 30.39 -20.41 4.72
CA ASP A 16 30.91 -19.05 4.98
C ASP A 16 32.36 -18.87 4.50
N PHE A 17 33.20 -19.90 4.59
CA PHE A 17 34.57 -19.87 4.09
C PHE A 17 34.59 -19.90 2.55
N ILE A 18 33.69 -20.68 1.94
CA ILE A 18 33.49 -20.72 0.49
C ILE A 18 33.00 -19.37 -0.03
N ALA A 19 32.04 -18.74 0.66
CA ALA A 19 31.54 -17.41 0.32
C ALA A 19 32.63 -16.33 0.42
N MET A 20 33.51 -16.42 1.42
CA MET A 20 34.63 -15.48 1.60
C MET A 20 35.76 -15.70 0.57
N LEU A 21 35.96 -16.93 0.08
CA LEU A 21 36.87 -17.27 -1.02
C LEU A 21 36.32 -16.93 -2.41
N ALA A 22 35.01 -16.68 -2.51
CA ALA A 22 34.37 -16.21 -3.74
C ALA A 22 34.49 -14.69 -3.93
N ASP A 23 35.00 -13.98 -2.92
CA ASP A 23 35.24 -12.53 -2.93
C ASP A 23 36.46 -12.17 -3.80
N GLU A 24 36.35 -11.10 -4.58
CA GLU A 24 37.31 -10.72 -5.62
C GLU A 24 38.65 -10.29 -5.01
N ASP A 25 38.60 -9.54 -3.90
CA ASP A 25 39.78 -9.09 -3.14
C ASP A 25 40.55 -10.27 -2.50
N VAL A 26 39.82 -11.31 -2.07
CA VAL A 26 40.40 -12.49 -1.43
C VAL A 26 41.00 -13.43 -2.47
N GLN A 27 40.35 -13.61 -3.62
CA GLN A 27 40.90 -14.38 -4.74
C GLN A 27 42.20 -13.77 -5.24
N GLU A 28 42.24 -12.45 -5.41
CA GLU A 28 43.44 -11.75 -5.87
C GLU A 28 44.59 -11.87 -4.85
N ALA A 29 44.29 -11.73 -3.55
CA ALA A 29 45.29 -11.91 -2.50
C ALA A 29 45.82 -13.37 -2.42
N VAL A 30 44.95 -14.37 -2.58
CA VAL A 30 45.33 -15.79 -2.56
C VAL A 30 46.12 -16.17 -3.81
N LEU A 31 45.72 -15.70 -4.99
CA LEU A 31 46.43 -15.96 -6.25
C LEU A 31 47.83 -15.30 -6.23
N ASN A 32 47.94 -14.09 -5.69
CA ASN A 32 49.23 -13.42 -5.52
C ASN A 32 50.13 -14.16 -4.52
N ALA A 33 49.59 -14.62 -3.39
CA ALA A 33 50.35 -15.42 -2.42
C ALA A 33 50.81 -16.78 -2.98
N VAL A 34 49.98 -17.44 -3.78
CA VAL A 34 50.31 -18.72 -4.45
C VAL A 34 51.35 -18.51 -5.55
N HIS A 35 51.29 -17.40 -6.28
CA HIS A 35 52.29 -17.02 -7.27
C HIS A 35 53.65 -16.73 -6.62
N GLU A 36 53.65 -16.01 -5.50
CA GLU A 36 54.85 -15.67 -4.74
C GLU A 36 55.51 -16.89 -4.06
N ALA A 37 54.71 -17.91 -3.69
CA ALA A 37 55.21 -19.17 -3.12
C ALA A 37 55.86 -20.13 -4.16
N GLY A 38 55.81 -19.83 -5.46
CA GLY A 38 56.54 -20.56 -6.50
C GLY A 38 56.02 -21.97 -6.82
N ILE A 39 54.79 -22.32 -6.41
CA ILE A 39 54.19 -23.65 -6.62
C ILE A 39 53.36 -23.64 -7.92
N GLY A 40 54.05 -23.63 -9.06
CA GLY A 40 53.44 -23.45 -10.39
C GLY A 40 52.44 -24.53 -10.82
N GLU A 41 52.50 -25.73 -10.22
CA GLU A 41 51.62 -26.86 -10.58
C GLU A 41 50.24 -26.76 -9.89
N VAL A 42 50.18 -26.19 -8.68
CA VAL A 42 48.95 -26.02 -7.89
C VAL A 42 48.17 -24.77 -8.32
N GLY A 43 48.85 -23.75 -8.85
CA GLY A 43 48.19 -22.50 -9.30
C GLY A 43 47.16 -22.70 -10.41
N ALA A 44 47.37 -23.68 -11.31
CA ALA A 44 46.43 -23.99 -12.37
C ALA A 44 45.17 -24.71 -11.84
N GLU A 45 45.34 -25.63 -10.88
CA GLU A 45 44.25 -26.37 -10.23
C GLU A 45 43.38 -25.42 -9.38
N VAL A 46 44.02 -24.52 -8.64
CA VAL A 46 43.38 -23.47 -7.84
C VAL A 46 42.54 -22.54 -8.71
N GLY A 47 43.01 -22.15 -9.90
CA GLY A 47 42.23 -21.35 -10.85
C GLY A 47 40.95 -22.03 -11.34
N THR A 48 40.98 -23.35 -11.55
CA THR A 48 39.78 -24.11 -11.96
C THR A 48 38.79 -24.32 -10.81
N LEU A 49 39.28 -24.46 -9.57
CA LEU A 49 38.43 -24.55 -8.38
C LEU A 49 37.74 -23.22 -8.07
N PHE A 50 38.44 -22.10 -8.24
CA PHE A 50 37.86 -20.76 -8.11
C PHE A 50 36.81 -20.45 -9.18
N ALA A 51 36.95 -21.00 -10.39
CA ALA A 51 35.90 -20.92 -11.41
C ALA A 51 34.62 -21.66 -11.01
N GLY A 52 34.72 -22.75 -10.23
CA GLY A 52 33.58 -23.45 -9.62
C GLY A 52 32.85 -22.63 -8.54
N LEU A 53 33.54 -21.70 -7.87
CA LEU A 53 32.95 -20.79 -6.87
C LEU A 53 32.10 -19.67 -7.48
N ALA A 54 32.08 -19.53 -8.82
CA ALA A 54 31.23 -18.58 -9.53
C ALA A 54 29.72 -18.80 -9.28
N GLU A 55 29.30 -20.02 -8.91
CA GLU A 55 27.91 -20.32 -8.54
C GLU A 55 27.48 -19.57 -7.28
N PHE A 56 28.40 -19.33 -6.33
CA PHE A 56 28.14 -18.55 -5.12
C PHE A 56 28.13 -17.04 -5.38
N ARG A 57 28.87 -16.57 -6.40
CA ARG A 57 28.82 -15.18 -6.90
C ARG A 57 27.42 -14.79 -7.40
N VAL A 58 26.67 -15.76 -7.95
CA VAL A 58 25.27 -15.53 -8.39
C VAL A 58 24.38 -15.12 -7.22
N ASN A 59 24.64 -15.60 -6.01
CA ASN A 59 23.85 -15.24 -4.83
C ASN A 59 24.18 -13.82 -4.34
N ALA A 60 25.45 -13.42 -4.40
CA ALA A 60 25.89 -12.05 -4.07
C ALA A 60 25.43 -11.00 -5.10
N ILE A 61 25.52 -11.30 -6.41
CA ILE A 61 25.03 -10.41 -7.48
C ILE A 61 23.50 -10.28 -7.41
N LYS A 62 22.77 -11.38 -7.14
CA LYS A 62 21.32 -11.32 -6.89
C LYS A 62 20.99 -10.44 -5.69
N LYS A 63 21.77 -10.51 -4.61
CA LYS A 63 21.59 -9.67 -3.41
C LYS A 63 21.84 -8.19 -3.70
N GLN A 64 22.90 -7.85 -4.43
CA GLN A 64 23.24 -6.47 -4.79
C GLN A 64 22.23 -5.84 -5.76
N VAL A 65 21.77 -6.58 -6.77
CA VAL A 65 20.71 -6.10 -7.69
C VAL A 65 19.38 -5.96 -6.95
N LEU A 66 19.08 -6.84 -6.00
CA LEU A 66 17.88 -6.75 -5.17
C LEU A 66 17.92 -5.52 -4.24
N GLU A 67 19.07 -5.20 -3.64
CA GLU A 67 19.22 -4.08 -2.70
C GLU A 67 19.14 -2.70 -3.41
N VAL A 68 19.72 -2.59 -4.61
CA VAL A 68 19.56 -1.38 -5.45
C VAL A 68 18.13 -1.24 -5.98
N ALA A 69 17.50 -2.36 -6.38
CA ALA A 69 16.10 -2.37 -6.80
C ALA A 69 15.13 -2.04 -5.65
N ASP A 70 15.45 -2.47 -4.42
CA ASP A 70 14.64 -2.22 -3.24
C ASP A 70 14.74 -0.75 -2.78
N GLN A 71 15.94 -0.15 -2.79
CA GLN A 71 16.10 1.27 -2.49
C GLN A 71 15.38 2.18 -3.49
N ALA A 72 15.56 1.93 -4.80
CA ALA A 72 14.88 2.71 -5.84
C ALA A 72 13.36 2.44 -5.86
N GLY A 73 12.97 1.18 -5.62
CA GLY A 73 11.57 0.74 -5.59
C GLY A 73 10.80 1.29 -4.39
N SER A 74 11.42 1.35 -3.21
CA SER A 74 10.79 1.77 -1.96
C SER A 74 10.30 3.22 -2.01
N GLY A 75 11.15 4.15 -2.49
CA GLY A 75 10.77 5.57 -2.61
C GLY A 75 9.60 5.79 -3.57
N VAL A 76 9.65 5.14 -4.74
CA VAL A 76 8.59 5.20 -5.75
C VAL A 76 7.28 4.59 -5.20
N THR A 77 7.37 3.44 -4.53
CA THR A 77 6.23 2.74 -3.93
C THR A 77 5.57 3.58 -2.84
N SER A 78 6.35 4.23 -1.99
CA SER A 78 5.85 5.12 -0.94
C SER A 78 5.01 6.26 -1.50
N ILE A 79 5.49 6.94 -2.56
CA ILE A 79 4.75 8.03 -3.22
C ILE A 79 3.43 7.50 -3.81
N PHE A 80 3.45 6.35 -4.48
CA PHE A 80 2.24 5.74 -5.04
C PHE A 80 1.23 5.34 -3.97
N ILE A 81 1.67 4.80 -2.83
CA ILE A 81 0.79 4.46 -1.70
C ILE A 81 0.13 5.72 -1.15
N VAL A 82 0.89 6.78 -0.88
CA VAL A 82 0.34 8.03 -0.33
C VAL A 82 -0.66 8.67 -1.30
N MET A 83 -0.32 8.77 -2.58
CA MET A 83 -1.22 9.29 -3.61
C MET A 83 -2.46 8.41 -3.79
N GLY A 84 -2.30 7.09 -3.73
CA GLY A 84 -3.40 6.13 -3.80
C GLY A 84 -4.37 6.29 -2.64
N LEU A 85 -3.87 6.40 -1.41
CA LEU A 85 -4.69 6.66 -0.22
C LEU A 85 -5.43 8.00 -0.32
N PHE A 86 -4.76 9.05 -0.79
CA PHE A 86 -5.39 10.34 -1.02
C PHE A 86 -6.52 10.25 -2.05
N SER A 87 -6.30 9.54 -3.17
CA SER A 87 -7.32 9.31 -4.20
C SER A 87 -8.53 8.56 -3.64
N ILE A 88 -8.30 7.51 -2.83
CA ILE A 88 -9.37 6.79 -2.13
C ILE A 88 -10.15 7.73 -1.20
N MET A 89 -9.46 8.58 -0.44
CA MET A 89 -10.11 9.55 0.46
C MET A 89 -11.05 10.50 -0.30
N VAL A 90 -10.57 11.05 -1.42
CA VAL A 90 -11.39 11.94 -2.28
C VAL A 90 -12.58 11.17 -2.86
N GLY A 91 -12.38 9.92 -3.28
CA GLY A 91 -13.46 9.05 -3.76
C GLY A 91 -14.53 8.80 -2.70
N VAL A 92 -14.13 8.47 -1.48
CA VAL A 92 -15.05 8.28 -0.34
C VAL A 92 -15.83 9.56 -0.05
N LEU A 93 -15.16 10.72 -0.07
CA LEU A 93 -15.82 12.01 0.14
C LEU A 93 -16.86 12.30 -0.96
N LEU A 94 -16.52 12.02 -2.22
CA LEU A 94 -17.45 12.20 -3.34
C LEU A 94 -18.69 11.33 -3.18
N ILE A 95 -18.51 10.04 -2.85
CA ILE A 95 -19.62 9.12 -2.57
C ILE A 95 -20.47 9.67 -1.42
N PHE A 96 -19.84 10.08 -0.32
CA PHE A 96 -20.54 10.65 0.83
C PHE A 96 -21.42 11.84 0.43
N LEU A 97 -20.88 12.79 -0.35
CA LEU A 97 -21.60 13.99 -0.80
C LEU A 97 -22.81 13.64 -1.68
N ILE A 98 -22.63 12.72 -2.63
CA ILE A 98 -23.72 12.27 -3.51
C ILE A 98 -24.84 11.63 -2.68
N PHE A 99 -24.50 10.74 -1.74
CA PHE A 99 -25.50 10.09 -0.90
C PHE A 99 -26.24 11.07 0.02
N VAL A 100 -25.54 12.06 0.58
CA VAL A 100 -26.18 13.12 1.38
C VAL A 100 -27.18 13.91 0.52
N MET A 101 -26.79 14.25 -0.71
CA MET A 101 -27.65 14.98 -1.63
C MET A 101 -28.87 14.15 -2.06
N LEU A 102 -28.68 12.88 -2.39
CA LEU A 102 -29.76 11.96 -2.77
C LEU A 102 -30.76 11.77 -1.62
N ALA A 103 -30.24 11.61 -0.41
CA ALA A 103 -31.08 11.49 0.77
C ALA A 103 -31.82 12.80 1.06
N ALA A 104 -31.22 13.96 0.79
CA ALA A 104 -31.90 15.25 0.87
C ALA A 104 -33.07 15.38 -0.11
N ALA A 105 -32.91 14.90 -1.34
CA ALA A 105 -33.96 14.90 -2.36
C ALA A 105 -35.16 14.04 -1.96
N ARG A 106 -34.94 12.92 -1.27
CA ARG A 106 -36.00 11.99 -0.83
C ARG A 106 -36.52 12.26 0.60
N ARG A 107 -36.19 13.41 1.20
CA ARG A 107 -36.60 13.74 2.58
C ARG A 107 -38.12 13.82 2.77
N SER A 108 -38.86 14.34 1.79
CA SER A 108 -40.33 14.45 1.86
C SER A 108 -40.99 13.07 1.93
N GLU A 109 -40.54 12.13 1.10
CA GLU A 109 -40.99 10.73 1.08
C GLU A 109 -40.72 10.05 2.44
N MET A 110 -39.50 10.20 2.98
CA MET A 110 -39.15 9.70 4.31
C MET A 110 -40.00 10.32 5.43
N GLY A 111 -40.36 11.59 5.27
CA GLY A 111 -41.22 12.31 6.21
C GLY A 111 -42.63 11.76 6.25
N MET A 112 -43.21 11.48 5.08
CA MET A 112 -44.51 10.82 4.97
C MET A 112 -44.49 9.40 5.52
N ALA A 113 -43.44 8.61 5.22
CA ALA A 113 -43.29 7.26 5.76
C ALA A 113 -43.27 7.23 7.30
N ARG A 114 -42.60 8.21 7.93
CA ARG A 114 -42.61 8.34 9.40
C ARG A 114 -43.95 8.76 9.97
N ALA A 115 -44.74 9.57 9.25
CA ALA A 115 -46.07 9.96 9.68
C ALA A 115 -47.04 8.77 9.74
N VAL A 116 -46.82 7.75 8.88
CA VAL A 116 -47.57 6.48 8.87
C VAL A 116 -46.99 5.44 9.86
N GLY A 117 -45.94 5.79 10.61
CA GLY A 117 -45.40 4.96 11.70
C GLY A 117 -44.08 4.24 11.39
N ALA A 118 -43.43 4.52 10.25
CA ALA A 118 -42.11 3.95 9.97
C ALA A 118 -41.06 4.43 10.99
N LYS A 119 -40.29 3.49 11.55
CA LYS A 119 -39.17 3.80 12.46
C LYS A 119 -37.94 4.26 11.66
N GLN A 120 -37.10 5.10 12.26
CA GLN A 120 -35.82 5.54 11.65
C GLN A 120 -34.93 4.37 11.21
N ARG A 121 -34.94 3.26 11.96
CA ARG A 121 -34.18 2.05 11.62
C ARG A 121 -34.62 1.42 10.29
N HIS A 122 -35.91 1.43 9.97
CA HIS A 122 -36.40 0.86 8.70
C HIS A 122 -35.91 1.68 7.51
N LEU A 123 -35.85 3.00 7.63
CA LEU A 123 -35.31 3.88 6.59
C LEU A 123 -33.82 3.60 6.36
N VAL A 124 -33.03 3.50 7.43
CA VAL A 124 -31.60 3.19 7.32
C VAL A 124 -31.38 1.80 6.72
N GLN A 125 -32.18 0.81 7.12
CA GLN A 125 -32.08 -0.56 6.60
C GLN A 125 -32.42 -0.64 5.10
N MET A 126 -33.39 0.14 4.64
CA MET A 126 -33.70 0.28 3.22
C MET A 126 -32.52 0.86 2.43
N PHE A 127 -31.89 1.93 2.92
CA PHE A 127 -30.71 2.51 2.27
C PHE A 127 -29.51 1.58 2.27
N ILE A 128 -29.29 0.81 3.34
CA ILE A 128 -28.20 -0.17 3.38
C ILE A 128 -28.43 -1.27 2.35
N PHE A 129 -29.67 -1.74 2.18
CA PHE A 129 -30.01 -2.74 1.18
C PHE A 129 -29.75 -2.24 -0.24
N GLU A 130 -30.21 -1.02 -0.57
CA GLU A 130 -29.95 -0.36 -1.86
C GLU A 130 -28.44 -0.12 -2.08
N GLY A 131 -27.75 0.34 -1.03
CA GLY A 131 -26.30 0.57 -1.05
C GLY A 131 -25.47 -0.71 -1.18
N THR A 132 -25.99 -1.85 -0.71
CA THR A 132 -25.32 -3.16 -0.85
C THR A 132 -25.36 -3.62 -2.30
N ALA A 133 -26.51 -3.51 -2.97
CA ALA A 133 -26.62 -3.80 -4.39
C ALA A 133 -25.67 -2.91 -5.21
N TYR A 134 -25.61 -1.61 -4.87
CA TYR A 134 -24.70 -0.68 -5.54
C TYR A 134 -23.22 -1.01 -5.28
N SER A 135 -22.86 -1.39 -4.06
CA SER A 135 -21.48 -1.75 -3.68
C SER A 135 -21.00 -3.03 -4.35
N LEU A 136 -21.89 -4.02 -4.52
CA LEU A 136 -21.55 -5.27 -5.22
C LEU A 136 -21.19 -5.01 -6.69
N VAL A 137 -22.01 -4.20 -7.37
CA VAL A 137 -21.81 -3.86 -8.78
C VAL A 137 -20.59 -2.94 -8.94
N SER A 138 -20.45 -1.92 -8.10
CA SER A 138 -19.33 -0.99 -8.18
C SER A 138 -17.99 -1.67 -7.90
N GLY A 139 -17.93 -2.59 -6.93
CA GLY A 139 -16.74 -3.38 -6.64
C GLY A 139 -16.32 -4.23 -7.84
N ALA A 140 -17.28 -4.83 -8.55
CA ALA A 140 -16.98 -5.74 -9.67
C ALA A 140 -16.44 -4.96 -10.85
N VAL A 141 -17.09 -3.85 -11.18
CA VAL A 141 -16.65 -2.91 -12.22
C VAL A 141 -15.30 -2.29 -11.84
N GLY A 142 -15.11 -1.89 -10.58
CA GLY A 142 -13.88 -1.28 -10.08
C GLY A 142 -12.67 -2.20 -10.20
N VAL A 143 -12.80 -3.46 -9.79
CA VAL A 143 -11.72 -4.46 -9.95
C VAL A 143 -11.43 -4.73 -11.41
N GLY A 144 -12.46 -4.88 -12.25
CA GLY A 144 -12.29 -5.09 -13.70
C GLY A 144 -11.52 -3.94 -14.36
N LEU A 145 -11.90 -2.70 -14.06
CA LEU A 145 -11.21 -1.52 -14.57
C LEU A 145 -9.80 -1.37 -13.99
N GLY A 146 -9.60 -1.70 -12.71
CA GLY A 146 -8.30 -1.68 -12.05
C GLY A 146 -7.30 -2.65 -12.70
N LEU A 147 -7.71 -3.91 -12.90
CA LEU A 147 -6.88 -4.92 -13.59
C LEU A 147 -6.59 -4.52 -15.04
N GLY A 148 -7.57 -3.93 -15.73
CA GLY A 148 -7.40 -3.37 -17.08
C GLY A 148 -6.36 -2.24 -17.10
N ALA A 149 -6.47 -1.28 -16.18
CA ALA A 149 -5.52 -0.17 -16.06
C ALA A 149 -4.11 -0.67 -15.74
N SER A 150 -3.96 -1.63 -14.82
CA SER A 150 -2.66 -2.26 -14.51
C SER A 150 -2.05 -2.92 -15.74
N SER A 151 -2.85 -3.63 -16.54
CA SER A 151 -2.39 -4.28 -17.78
C SER A 151 -1.87 -3.25 -18.80
N ILE A 152 -2.57 -2.12 -18.93
CA ILE A 152 -2.15 -1.01 -19.81
C ILE A 152 -0.84 -0.39 -19.31
N ILE A 153 -0.70 -0.16 -18.00
CA ILE A 153 0.52 0.39 -17.41
C ILE A 153 1.72 -0.51 -17.69
N VAL A 154 1.60 -1.82 -17.48
CA VAL A 154 2.70 -2.76 -17.76
C VAL A 154 3.03 -2.82 -19.25
N PHE A 155 2.01 -2.79 -20.12
CA PHE A 155 2.23 -2.74 -21.56
C PHE A 155 2.98 -1.47 -22.00
N MET A 156 2.59 -0.31 -21.47
CA MET A 156 3.27 0.96 -21.74
C MET A 156 4.70 0.97 -21.18
N ALA A 157 4.89 0.48 -19.97
CA ALA A 157 6.21 0.38 -19.33
C ALA A 157 7.16 -0.49 -20.16
N ASN A 158 6.74 -1.70 -20.55
CA ASN A 158 7.52 -2.59 -21.39
C ASN A 158 7.92 -1.93 -22.73
N ARG A 159 7.02 -1.14 -23.33
CA ARG A 159 7.31 -0.41 -24.58
C ARG A 159 8.38 0.67 -24.39
N ILE A 160 8.37 1.37 -23.25
CA ILE A 160 9.35 2.42 -22.93
C ILE A 160 10.72 1.77 -22.67
N PHE A 161 10.78 0.69 -21.89
CA PHE A 161 12.03 -0.01 -21.58
C PHE A 161 12.68 -0.62 -22.84
N GLN A 162 11.89 -1.19 -23.74
CA GLN A 162 12.40 -1.71 -25.02
C GLN A 162 12.83 -0.62 -26.00
N SER A 163 12.36 0.62 -25.85
CA SER A 163 12.74 1.74 -26.72
C SER A 163 14.09 2.38 -26.37
N GLY A 164 14.81 1.86 -25.37
CA GLY A 164 16.15 2.34 -24.97
C GLY A 164 16.17 3.68 -24.23
N GLY A 165 15.01 4.24 -23.87
CA GLY A 165 14.88 5.60 -23.32
C GLY A 165 15.38 5.82 -21.88
N THR A 166 15.73 4.76 -21.14
CA THR A 166 16.07 4.84 -19.71
C THR A 166 17.39 4.17 -19.30
N GLY A 167 18.20 3.68 -20.25
CA GLY A 167 19.47 3.02 -19.94
C GLY A 167 19.34 1.68 -19.20
N ALA A 168 18.14 1.10 -19.16
CA ALA A 168 17.91 -0.22 -18.58
C ALA A 168 18.42 -1.34 -19.51
N PRO A 169 18.96 -2.45 -18.98
CA PRO A 169 19.40 -3.60 -19.79
C PRO A 169 18.25 -4.18 -20.62
N GLU A 170 18.52 -4.56 -21.87
CA GLU A 170 17.53 -5.15 -22.80
C GLU A 170 16.81 -6.40 -22.25
N SER A 171 17.35 -7.03 -21.19
CA SER A 171 16.79 -8.21 -20.54
C SER A 171 15.81 -7.94 -19.41
N PHE A 172 15.55 -6.67 -19.03
CA PHE A 172 14.60 -6.36 -17.96
C PHE A 172 13.16 -6.44 -18.49
N THR A 173 12.53 -7.60 -18.32
CA THR A 173 11.14 -7.84 -18.74
C THR A 173 10.24 -7.90 -17.51
N MET A 174 9.26 -6.98 -17.43
CA MET A 174 8.29 -6.96 -16.34
C MET A 174 7.17 -7.96 -16.66
N PHE A 175 7.15 -9.07 -15.94
CA PHE A 175 6.08 -10.07 -16.04
C PHE A 175 4.90 -9.70 -15.16
N ILE A 176 3.69 -9.81 -15.71
CA ILE A 176 2.47 -9.56 -14.96
C ILE A 176 2.15 -10.81 -14.11
N HIS A 177 2.32 -10.70 -12.80
CA HIS A 177 1.86 -11.72 -11.85
C HIS A 177 0.49 -11.31 -11.29
N PHE A 178 -0.57 -11.95 -11.80
CA PHE A 178 -1.91 -11.81 -11.24
C PHE A 178 -2.22 -12.98 -10.31
N ASP A 179 -2.22 -12.71 -9.00
CA ASP A 179 -2.76 -13.65 -8.02
C ASP A 179 -4.27 -13.38 -7.82
N PRO A 180 -5.16 -14.36 -8.06
CA PRO A 180 -6.61 -14.21 -7.84
C PRO A 180 -6.96 -13.77 -6.42
N ARG A 181 -6.14 -14.14 -5.42
CA ARG A 181 -6.38 -13.77 -4.01
C ARG A 181 -6.33 -12.26 -3.83
N SER A 182 -5.39 -11.58 -4.48
CA SER A 182 -5.25 -10.12 -4.42
C SER A 182 -6.47 -9.41 -5.01
N ALA A 183 -7.04 -9.94 -6.09
CA ALA A 183 -8.26 -9.39 -6.69
C ALA A 183 -9.46 -9.53 -5.74
N VAL A 184 -9.60 -10.68 -5.07
CA VAL A 184 -10.68 -10.90 -4.08
C VAL A 184 -10.52 -9.97 -2.88
N VAL A 185 -9.30 -9.83 -2.34
CA VAL A 185 -9.04 -8.91 -1.22
C VAL A 185 -9.36 -7.47 -1.60
N ALA A 186 -8.93 -7.02 -2.79
CA ALA A 186 -9.23 -5.68 -3.28
C ALA A 186 -10.74 -5.45 -3.46
N TYR A 187 -11.46 -6.44 -4.01
CA TYR A 187 -12.92 -6.41 -4.14
C TYR A 187 -13.61 -6.24 -2.78
N CYS A 188 -13.26 -7.08 -1.81
CA CYS A 188 -13.84 -7.05 -0.47
C CYS A 188 -13.56 -5.72 0.24
N LEU A 189 -12.32 -5.23 0.15
CA LEU A 189 -11.91 -3.99 0.81
C LEU A 189 -12.62 -2.78 0.20
N GLY A 190 -12.72 -2.72 -1.13
CA GLY A 190 -13.50 -1.69 -1.84
C GLY A 190 -14.98 -1.72 -1.45
N MET A 191 -15.60 -2.91 -1.46
CA MET A 191 -17.00 -3.09 -1.07
C MET A 191 -17.26 -2.65 0.38
N VAL A 192 -16.36 -2.98 1.32
CA VAL A 192 -16.49 -2.57 2.73
C VAL A 192 -16.40 -1.04 2.86
N ILE A 193 -15.46 -0.40 2.15
CA ILE A 193 -15.30 1.06 2.18
C ILE A 193 -16.56 1.76 1.64
N THR A 194 -17.09 1.32 0.50
CA THR A 194 -18.29 1.93 -0.09
C THR A 194 -19.50 1.73 0.81
N LEU A 195 -19.71 0.51 1.29
CA LEU A 195 -20.85 0.19 2.16
C LEU A 195 -20.79 0.94 3.50
N ALA A 196 -19.60 1.06 4.11
CA ALA A 196 -19.41 1.85 5.31
C ALA A 196 -19.75 3.34 5.07
N THR A 197 -19.28 3.90 3.96
CA THR A 197 -19.55 5.29 3.57
C THR A 197 -21.05 5.56 3.42
N VAL A 198 -21.76 4.66 2.72
CA VAL A 198 -23.21 4.74 2.52
C VAL A 198 -23.95 4.62 3.84
N ALA A 199 -23.58 3.64 4.68
CA ALA A 199 -24.21 3.41 5.98
C ALA A 199 -24.06 4.62 6.91
N ILE A 200 -22.85 5.21 6.97
CA ILE A 200 -22.58 6.42 7.75
C ILE A 200 -23.40 7.60 7.25
N SER A 201 -23.46 7.80 5.93
CA SER A 201 -24.23 8.88 5.32
C SER A 201 -25.74 8.73 5.58
N ALA A 202 -26.29 7.55 5.35
CA ALA A 202 -27.69 7.23 5.60
C ALA A 202 -28.08 7.44 7.06
N TYR A 203 -27.23 6.97 7.99
CA TYR A 203 -27.43 7.17 9.42
C TYR A 203 -27.44 8.66 9.78
N ARG A 204 -26.47 9.43 9.27
CA ARG A 204 -26.37 10.88 9.53
C ARG A 204 -27.62 11.63 9.05
N VAL A 205 -28.14 11.29 7.87
CA VAL A 205 -29.34 11.96 7.33
C VAL A 205 -30.61 11.55 8.08
N SER A 206 -30.72 10.29 8.53
CA SER A 206 -31.90 9.79 9.26
C SER A 206 -32.17 10.51 10.60
N ARG A 207 -31.14 11.15 11.17
CA ARG A 207 -31.21 11.87 12.45
C ARG A 207 -31.68 13.33 12.32
N LEU A 208 -31.81 13.89 11.11
CA LEU A 208 -32.31 15.25 10.94
C LEU A 208 -33.81 15.34 11.26
N ASN A 209 -34.24 16.42 11.91
CA ASN A 209 -35.59 16.55 12.45
C ASN A 209 -36.62 16.76 11.32
N ILE A 210 -37.36 15.69 11.01
CA ILE A 210 -38.27 15.57 9.87
C ILE A 210 -39.50 16.49 9.98
N VAL A 211 -39.89 16.90 11.19
CA VAL A 211 -41.09 17.74 11.41
C VAL A 211 -40.93 19.15 10.82
N ALA A 212 -39.73 19.71 10.82
CA ALA A 212 -39.45 21.00 10.19
C ALA A 212 -39.51 20.91 8.65
N ALA A 213 -39.05 19.79 8.08
CA ALA A 213 -39.01 19.57 6.64
C ALA A 213 -40.41 19.42 6.01
N VAL A 214 -41.37 18.81 6.72
CA VAL A 214 -42.76 18.64 6.22
C VAL A 214 -43.52 19.97 6.19
N ARG A 215 -43.21 20.91 7.09
CA ARG A 215 -43.87 22.23 7.13
C ARG A 215 -43.27 23.25 6.16
N GLY A 216 -42.23 22.89 5.39
CA GLY A 216 -41.51 23.82 4.51
C GLY A 216 -40.90 25.01 5.26
N LEU A 217 -40.79 24.93 6.59
CA LEU A 217 -40.16 25.97 7.39
C LEU A 217 -38.65 25.90 7.14
N PRO A 218 -37.95 27.04 7.04
CA PRO A 218 -36.49 27.06 7.07
C PRO A 218 -36.04 26.20 8.26
N ALA A 219 -34.96 25.42 8.08
CA ALA A 219 -34.37 24.68 9.19
C ALA A 219 -34.31 25.60 10.41
N PRO A 220 -34.76 25.19 11.61
CA PRO A 220 -34.68 26.04 12.79
C PRO A 220 -33.25 26.52 12.86
N VAL A 221 -33.03 27.83 12.76
CA VAL A 221 -31.71 28.38 12.99
C VAL A 221 -31.42 28.00 14.43
N GLU A 222 -30.61 26.96 14.65
CA GLU A 222 -30.04 26.68 15.96
C GLU A 222 -29.25 27.94 16.30
N GLN A 223 -29.88 28.84 17.04
CA GLN A 223 -29.23 29.98 17.66
C GLN A 223 -28.27 29.37 18.68
N SER A 224 -27.06 29.04 18.20
CA SER A 224 -26.09 28.32 19.00
C SER A 224 -25.74 29.20 20.19
N GLN A 225 -25.98 28.72 21.40
CA GLN A 225 -25.66 29.41 22.66
C GLN A 225 -24.15 29.57 22.91
N ILE A 226 -23.30 29.23 21.93
CA ILE A 226 -21.84 29.26 22.02
C ILE A 226 -21.34 30.69 21.72
N PRO A 227 -20.53 31.29 22.60
CA PRO A 227 -19.99 32.65 22.40
C PRO A 227 -19.17 32.76 21.10
N TYR A 228 -19.24 33.92 20.43
CA TYR A 228 -18.66 34.20 19.11
C TYR A 228 -17.19 33.75 18.97
N ASN A 229 -16.37 33.94 20.01
CA ASN A 229 -14.95 33.57 20.02
C ASN A 229 -14.74 32.05 19.94
N LYS A 230 -15.62 31.24 20.55
CA LYS A 230 -15.59 29.76 20.42
C LYS A 230 -16.11 29.29 19.06
N ARG A 231 -16.98 30.06 18.41
CA ARG A 231 -17.50 29.78 17.07
C ARG A 231 -16.43 29.92 15.98
N LEU A 232 -15.54 30.91 16.10
CA LEU A 232 -14.41 31.09 15.18
C LEU A 232 -13.35 30.00 15.33
N LEU A 233 -13.13 29.51 16.56
CA LEU A 233 -12.15 28.45 16.83
C LEU A 233 -12.72 27.03 16.64
N ALA A 234 -14.05 26.85 16.63
CA ALA A 234 -14.70 25.55 16.42
C ALA A 234 -14.32 24.83 15.11
N PRO A 235 -14.29 25.47 13.93
CA PRO A 235 -13.83 24.81 12.72
C PRO A 235 -12.34 24.45 12.78
N CYS A 236 -11.50 25.29 13.40
CA CYS A 236 -10.08 24.97 13.62
C CYS A 236 -9.93 23.76 14.55
N GLU A 237 -10.62 23.71 15.68
CA GLU A 237 -10.59 22.53 16.57
C GLU A 237 -11.17 21.28 15.90
N ALA A 238 -12.23 21.41 15.10
CA ALA A 238 -12.85 20.29 14.40
C ALA A 238 -11.93 19.69 13.31
N LEU A 239 -11.01 20.48 12.76
CA LEU A 239 -10.05 20.05 11.74
C LEU A 239 -8.73 19.58 12.39
N VAL A 240 -8.31 20.22 13.48
CA VAL A 240 -7.08 19.88 14.22
C VAL A 240 -7.23 18.57 15.01
N ARG A 241 -8.36 18.31 15.66
CA ARG A 241 -8.55 17.07 16.44
C ARG A 241 -8.40 15.78 15.62
N PRO A 242 -9.06 15.60 14.46
CA PRO A 242 -8.85 14.42 13.63
C PRO A 242 -7.44 14.38 13.02
N ALA A 243 -6.85 15.53 12.66
CA ALA A 243 -5.47 15.58 12.15
C ALA A 243 -4.44 15.15 13.21
N LEU A 244 -4.62 15.56 14.47
CA LEU A 244 -3.78 15.13 15.59
C LEU A 244 -3.95 13.65 15.90
N LEU A 245 -5.20 13.13 15.89
CA LEU A 245 -5.43 11.69 16.09
C LEU A 245 -4.82 10.87 14.96
N PHE A 246 -4.91 11.35 13.71
CA PHE A 246 -4.29 10.70 12.56
C PHE A 246 -2.75 10.78 12.64
N GLY A 247 -2.20 11.91 13.07
CA GLY A 247 -0.77 12.08 13.33
C GLY A 247 -0.25 11.17 14.44
N LEU A 248 -0.99 11.04 15.55
CA LEU A 248 -0.69 10.11 16.65
C LEU A 248 -0.78 8.65 16.20
N ALA A 249 -1.80 8.29 15.43
CA ALA A 249 -1.92 6.96 14.86
C ALA A 249 -0.77 6.66 13.88
N CYS A 250 -0.37 7.63 13.08
CA CYS A 250 0.78 7.52 12.17
C CYS A 250 2.10 7.38 12.94
N TRP A 251 2.29 8.16 14.01
CA TRP A 251 3.46 8.05 14.88
C TRP A 251 3.54 6.70 15.59
N LEU A 252 2.44 6.22 16.18
CA LEU A 252 2.38 4.89 16.81
C LEU A 252 2.63 3.76 15.80
N TRP A 253 2.18 3.93 14.56
CA TRP A 253 2.43 2.97 13.49
C TRP A 253 3.91 2.95 13.07
N LEU A 254 4.54 4.13 12.94
CA LEU A 254 5.98 4.29 12.69
C LEU A 254 6.83 3.71 13.84
N GLU A 255 6.43 3.94 15.09
CA GLU A 255 7.11 3.39 16.26
C GLU A 255 6.99 1.86 16.31
N TRP A 256 5.80 1.32 16.01
CA TRP A 256 5.60 -0.12 15.93
C TRP A 256 6.42 -0.79 14.81
N ILE A 257 6.62 -0.11 13.68
CA ILE A 257 7.51 -0.58 12.62
C ILE A 257 8.97 -0.57 13.09
N SER A 258 9.40 0.52 13.73
CA SER A 258 10.77 0.67 14.23
C SER A 258 11.12 -0.36 15.32
N VAL A 259 10.16 -0.75 16.18
CA VAL A 259 10.38 -1.78 17.21
C VAL A 259 10.51 -3.19 16.62
N LYS A 260 9.86 -3.46 15.49
CA LYS A 260 9.97 -4.77 14.82
C LYS A 260 11.33 -5.00 14.17
N ASP A 261 11.94 -3.94 13.66
CA ASP A 261 13.26 -4.01 13.01
C ASP A 261 14.43 -4.15 14.01
N LEU A 262 14.16 -4.02 15.32
CA LEU A 262 15.15 -4.17 16.41
C LEU A 262 15.17 -5.57 17.05
N VAL A 263 14.20 -6.44 16.71
CA VAL A 263 14.02 -7.77 17.31
C VAL A 263 14.40 -8.91 16.35
N TYR A 264 14.84 -8.60 15.13
CA TYR A 264 15.38 -9.55 14.15
C TYR A 264 16.83 -9.25 13.80
#